data_AF-A0A7S2CPR7-F1
#
_entry.id   AF-A0A7S2CPR7-F1
#
_cell.length_a   1.000
_cell.length_b   1.000
_cell.length_c   1.000
_cell.angle_alpha   90.00
_cell.angle_beta   90.00
_cell.angle_gamma   90.00
#
_symmetry.space_group_name_H-M   'P 1'
#
loop_
_entity.id
_entity.type
_entity.pdbx_description
1 polymer ?
#
loop_
_entity_poly.entity_id
_entity_poly.type
_entity_poly.pdbx_seq_one_letter_code
_entity_poly.pdbx_strand_id
1 'polypeptide(L)'
;FQVIFWTAMMSPIFWTAIFVILTLTSSNYIPGTSGRRKRDKEPVFDKYDLKLIGCDVCRFVVEQVREATEEKRAEAPIVSVAVRPGKKERRSSFSEDEVQEILGDVCHRKKKVGAWLWRTDLVEHTAKSTKHNQSFVYRPITKSEKKNGGSYLLIEHHPDYYGVWDREKATVQRSCERLFEDMDVDELSVALWKGELDEAALVSLTCEELSNSCGKKNRPKLMLERDDIAFEVTDAQLVETEQMMQSMEDSGMPPMVMQSRGDMEDELREMSEELGMSEEEMNEYMDSAKDMSAGGGAQENDEF
;
A
#
# COMPACT_ATOMS: atom_id res chain seq x y z
N PHE A 1 15.41 74.04 -1.05
CA PHE A 1 16.56 73.98 -1.97
C PHE A 1 17.88 73.85 -1.21
N GLN A 2 18.04 72.81 -0.35
CA GLN A 2 19.28 72.68 0.44
C GLN A 2 19.59 71.24 0.89
N VAL A 3 19.21 70.23 0.10
CA VAL A 3 19.53 68.81 0.39
C VAL A 3 20.20 68.12 -0.81
N ILE A 4 20.21 68.75 -2.00
CA ILE A 4 20.69 68.11 -3.24
C ILE A 4 22.22 68.26 -3.44
N PHE A 5 22.90 69.08 -2.64
CA PHE A 5 24.30 69.45 -2.91
C PHE A 5 25.38 68.60 -2.22
N TRP A 6 25.01 67.64 -1.37
CA TRP A 6 26.00 66.82 -0.64
C TRP A 6 26.24 65.41 -1.20
N THR A 7 25.59 65.03 -2.30
CA THR A 7 25.74 63.68 -2.89
C THR A 7 26.88 63.54 -3.91
N ALA A 8 27.62 64.60 -4.21
CA ALA A 8 28.61 64.60 -5.30
C ALA A 8 30.06 64.32 -4.89
N MET A 9 30.34 64.02 -3.61
CA MET A 9 31.73 63.88 -3.12
C MET A 9 32.01 62.62 -2.29
N MET A 10 31.19 61.58 -2.42
CA MET A 10 31.53 60.27 -1.86
C MET A 10 32.03 59.35 -2.97
N SER A 11 33.29 58.93 -2.83
CA SER A 11 34.02 58.03 -3.71
C SER A 11 33.19 56.81 -4.13
N PRO A 12 33.30 56.33 -5.38
CA PRO A 12 32.57 55.16 -5.87
C PRO A 12 32.80 53.90 -5.01
N ILE A 13 33.89 53.87 -4.24
CA ILE A 13 34.24 52.78 -3.31
C ILE A 13 33.22 52.68 -2.15
N PHE A 14 32.64 53.81 -1.72
CA PHE A 14 31.67 53.84 -0.61
C PHE A 14 30.31 53.27 -1.03
N TRP A 15 29.88 53.52 -2.27
CA TRP A 15 28.64 52.95 -2.81
C TRP A 15 28.77 51.45 -3.09
N THR A 16 29.94 50.98 -3.53
CA THR A 16 30.18 49.53 -3.69
C THR A 16 30.20 48.80 -2.35
N ALA A 17 30.73 49.40 -1.29
CA ALA A 17 30.75 48.78 0.04
C ALA A 17 29.33 48.64 0.63
N ILE A 18 28.46 49.64 0.43
CA ILE A 18 27.06 49.58 0.89
C ILE A 18 26.27 48.54 0.09
N PHE A 19 26.47 48.46 -1.24
CA PHE A 19 25.82 47.44 -2.06
C PHE A 19 26.25 46.01 -1.67
N VAL A 20 27.53 45.78 -1.37
CA VAL A 20 28.03 44.46 -0.94
C VAL A 20 27.47 44.04 0.43
N ILE A 21 27.29 44.98 1.37
CA ILE A 21 26.70 44.69 2.69
C ILE A 21 25.19 44.41 2.61
N LEU A 22 24.46 45.07 1.69
CA LEU A 22 23.03 44.78 1.44
C LEU A 22 22.81 43.46 0.68
N THR A 23 23.74 43.03 -0.18
CA THR A 23 23.67 41.71 -0.82
C THR A 23 24.06 40.55 0.09
N LEU A 24 24.81 40.80 1.18
CA LEU A 24 25.27 39.74 2.10
C LEU A 24 24.32 39.50 3.30
N THR A 25 23.32 40.36 3.51
CA THR A 25 22.35 40.21 4.62
C THR A 25 20.96 39.69 4.18
N SER A 26 20.76 39.42 2.88
CA SER A 26 19.54 38.79 2.35
C SER A 26 19.64 37.26 2.21
N SER A 27 20.73 36.63 2.65
CA SER A 27 20.97 35.19 2.48
C SER A 27 20.76 34.34 3.74
N ASN A 28 19.85 34.75 4.62
CA ASN A 28 19.26 33.87 5.65
C ASN A 28 17.77 33.63 5.36
N TYR A 29 17.45 33.25 4.12
CA TYR A 29 16.30 32.38 3.91
C TYR A 29 16.77 30.97 4.27
N ILE A 30 16.61 30.61 5.55
CA ILE A 30 16.47 29.21 5.92
C ILE A 30 15.20 28.78 5.19
N PRO A 31 15.25 27.88 4.19
CA PRO A 31 14.04 27.24 3.74
C PRO A 31 13.63 26.35 4.91
N GLY A 32 12.76 26.89 5.77
CA GLY A 32 11.89 26.08 6.58
C GLY A 32 11.06 25.28 5.59
N THR A 33 11.59 24.14 5.16
CA THR A 33 10.81 23.09 4.54
C THR A 33 9.88 22.60 5.64
N SER A 34 8.77 23.31 5.82
CA SER A 34 7.56 22.74 6.37
C SER A 34 7.24 21.56 5.47
N GLY A 35 7.78 20.39 5.82
CA GLY A 35 7.43 19.12 5.24
C GLY A 35 5.99 18.82 5.64
N ARG A 36 5.04 19.56 5.06
CA ARG A 36 3.81 18.92 4.60
C ARG A 36 4.34 17.84 3.66
N ARG A 37 4.48 16.61 4.17
CA ARG A 37 4.47 15.43 3.31
C ARG A 37 3.28 15.69 2.39
N LYS A 38 3.55 15.94 1.10
CA LYS A 38 2.47 15.88 0.12
C LYS A 38 1.81 14.56 0.45
N ARG A 39 0.53 14.59 0.80
CA ARG A 39 -0.27 13.37 0.80
C ARG A 39 -0.11 12.88 -0.63
N ASP A 40 0.77 11.91 -0.83
CA ASP A 40 1.23 11.54 -2.17
C ASP A 40 -0.03 11.19 -2.94
N LYS A 41 -0.34 12.01 -3.95
CA LYS A 41 -1.49 11.72 -4.80
C LYS A 41 -1.19 10.35 -5.37
N GLU A 42 -2.10 9.42 -5.10
CA GLU A 42 -1.97 8.05 -5.56
C GLU A 42 -1.64 8.06 -7.05
N PRO A 43 -0.56 7.37 -7.46
CA PRO A 43 -0.12 7.40 -8.85
C PRO A 43 -1.24 6.87 -9.75
N VAL A 44 -1.50 7.60 -10.83
CA VAL A 44 -2.58 7.29 -11.76
C VAL A 44 -2.15 6.09 -12.61
N PHE A 45 -2.92 5.00 -12.56
CA PHE A 45 -2.72 3.80 -13.35
C PHE A 45 -2.80 4.05 -14.87
N ASP A 46 -2.13 3.20 -15.67
CA ASP A 46 -2.23 3.22 -17.13
C ASP A 46 -3.39 2.33 -17.63
N LYS A 47 -4.37 2.94 -18.30
CA LYS A 47 -5.55 2.25 -18.85
C LYS A 47 -5.21 1.30 -19.99
N TYR A 48 -4.13 1.55 -20.72
CA TYR A 48 -3.72 0.73 -21.85
C TYR A 48 -3.19 -0.63 -21.36
N ASP A 49 -2.36 -0.59 -20.32
CA ASP A 49 -1.69 -1.76 -19.74
C ASP A 49 -2.68 -2.75 -19.11
N LEU A 50 -3.81 -2.28 -18.55
CA LEU A 50 -4.86 -3.14 -17.98
C LEU A 50 -5.31 -4.27 -18.92
N LYS A 51 -5.40 -3.99 -20.23
CA LYS A 51 -5.83 -4.99 -21.22
C LYS A 51 -4.75 -6.00 -21.56
N LEU A 52 -3.49 -5.68 -21.29
CA LEU A 52 -2.33 -6.50 -21.63
C LEU A 52 -1.99 -7.49 -20.51
N ILE A 53 -2.25 -7.10 -19.25
CA ILE A 53 -1.78 -7.83 -18.06
C ILE A 53 -2.87 -8.64 -17.35
N GLY A 54 -4.16 -8.42 -17.66
CA GLY A 54 -5.28 -8.99 -16.90
C GLY A 54 -5.23 -10.50 -16.69
N CYS A 55 -4.84 -11.28 -17.70
CA CYS A 55 -4.72 -12.74 -17.55
C CYS A 55 -3.59 -13.14 -16.58
N ASP A 56 -2.46 -12.44 -16.60
CA ASP A 56 -1.34 -12.79 -15.73
C ASP A 56 -1.56 -12.30 -14.30
N VAL A 57 -2.18 -11.12 -14.14
CA VAL A 57 -2.65 -10.65 -12.82
C VAL A 57 -3.65 -11.64 -12.25
N CYS A 58 -4.60 -12.16 -13.04
CA CYS A 58 -5.56 -13.14 -12.55
C CYS A 58 -4.89 -14.41 -12.03
N ARG A 59 -3.96 -14.98 -12.79
CA ARG A 59 -3.24 -16.19 -12.37
C ARG A 59 -2.43 -15.94 -11.11
N PHE A 60 -1.73 -14.81 -11.05
CA PHE A 60 -0.94 -14.42 -9.90
C PHE A 60 -1.81 -14.24 -8.65
N VAL A 61 -2.93 -13.52 -8.78
CA VAL A 61 -3.90 -13.31 -7.69
C VAL A 61 -4.46 -14.64 -7.19
N VAL A 62 -4.80 -15.57 -8.08
CA VAL A 62 -5.29 -16.90 -7.67
C VAL A 62 -4.27 -17.65 -6.82
N GLU A 63 -2.99 -17.57 -7.16
CA GLU A 63 -1.93 -18.16 -6.34
C GLU A 63 -1.83 -17.49 -4.97
N GLN A 64 -1.84 -16.15 -4.91
CA GLN A 64 -1.78 -15.40 -3.65
C GLN A 64 -2.99 -15.69 -2.74
N VAL A 65 -4.19 -15.75 -3.32
CA VAL A 65 -5.42 -16.08 -2.58
C VAL A 65 -5.36 -17.52 -2.05
N ARG A 66 -4.92 -18.48 -2.87
CA ARG A 66 -4.82 -19.87 -2.43
C ARG A 66 -3.82 -20.00 -1.29
N GLU A 67 -2.64 -19.41 -1.41
CA GLU A 67 -1.61 -19.44 -0.36
C GLU A 67 -2.14 -18.85 0.96
N ALA A 68 -2.79 -17.67 0.91
CA ALA A 68 -3.40 -17.05 2.09
C ALA A 68 -4.54 -17.90 2.70
N THR A 69 -5.34 -18.55 1.86
CA THR A 69 -6.42 -19.47 2.27
C THR A 69 -5.86 -20.72 2.96
N GLU A 70 -4.77 -21.27 2.42
CA GLU A 70 -4.08 -22.44 2.99
C GLU A 70 -3.41 -22.11 4.33
N GLU A 71 -2.78 -20.93 4.45
CA GLU A 71 -2.21 -20.43 5.70
C GLU A 71 -3.29 -20.31 6.78
N LYS A 72 -4.41 -19.64 6.47
CA LYS A 72 -5.55 -19.51 7.40
C LYS A 72 -6.16 -20.86 7.78
N ARG A 73 -6.26 -21.78 6.83
CA ARG A 73 -6.73 -23.14 7.10
C ARG A 73 -5.75 -23.91 8.00
N ALA A 74 -4.44 -23.66 7.87
CA ALA A 74 -3.43 -24.28 8.72
C ALA A 74 -3.47 -23.74 10.16
N GLU A 75 -3.78 -22.45 10.35
CA GLU A 75 -4.03 -21.86 11.67
C GLU A 75 -5.30 -22.44 12.34
N ALA A 76 -6.30 -22.81 11.54
CA ALA A 76 -7.61 -23.29 11.98
C ALA A 76 -7.95 -24.70 11.44
N PRO A 77 -7.20 -25.76 11.83
CA PRO A 77 -7.38 -27.09 11.24
C PRO A 77 -8.76 -27.68 11.52
N ILE A 78 -9.29 -28.43 10.56
CA ILE A 78 -10.58 -29.12 10.70
C ILE A 78 -10.43 -30.23 11.75
N VAL A 79 -11.06 -30.04 12.91
CA VAL A 79 -11.07 -31.02 14.00
C VAL A 79 -12.38 -31.82 13.95
N SER A 80 -12.30 -33.15 14.11
CA SER A 80 -13.49 -33.97 14.33
C SER A 80 -13.92 -33.88 15.79
N VAL A 81 -15.01 -33.17 16.08
CA VAL A 81 -15.58 -33.03 17.42
C VAL A 81 -16.65 -34.10 17.61
N ALA A 82 -16.57 -34.86 18.71
CA ALA A 82 -17.63 -35.79 19.08
C ALA A 82 -18.83 -35.00 19.62
N VAL A 83 -19.92 -34.93 18.86
CA VAL A 83 -21.14 -34.20 19.26
C VAL A 83 -22.06 -35.09 20.08
N ARG A 84 -22.08 -36.40 19.78
CA ARG A 84 -22.84 -37.42 20.50
C ARG A 84 -22.09 -38.77 20.46
N PRO A 85 -22.41 -39.73 21.35
CA PRO A 85 -21.86 -41.09 21.25
C PRO A 85 -22.09 -41.66 19.85
N GLY A 86 -21.01 -41.96 19.12
CA GLY A 86 -21.06 -42.46 17.75
C GLY A 86 -21.24 -41.42 16.63
N LYS A 87 -21.46 -40.12 16.94
CA LYS A 87 -21.56 -39.04 15.95
C LYS A 87 -20.42 -38.04 16.10
N LYS A 88 -19.48 -38.07 15.15
CA LYS A 88 -18.41 -37.07 14.99
C LYS A 88 -18.84 -36.05 13.94
N GLU A 89 -18.64 -34.77 14.23
CA GLU A 89 -18.85 -33.66 13.31
C GLU A 89 -17.50 -33.02 13.01
N ARG A 90 -17.24 -32.69 11.74
CA ARG A 90 -16.04 -31.93 11.38
C ARG A 90 -16.34 -30.46 11.61
N ARG A 91 -15.56 -29.79 12.45
CA ARG A 91 -15.65 -28.34 12.66
C ARG A 91 -14.25 -27.74 12.42
N SER A 92 -14.16 -26.77 11.51
CA SER A 92 -13.08 -25.80 11.48
C SER A 92 -13.61 -24.47 12.01
N SER A 93 -12.77 -23.67 12.66
CA SER A 93 -13.08 -22.24 12.82
C SER A 93 -12.97 -21.49 11.50
N PHE A 94 -12.23 -22.04 10.52
CA PHE A 94 -12.16 -21.54 9.16
C PHE A 94 -13.53 -21.57 8.48
N SER A 95 -14.10 -20.38 8.27
CA SER A 95 -15.40 -20.16 7.65
C SER A 95 -15.26 -19.66 6.21
N GLU A 96 -16.38 -19.64 5.48
CA GLU A 96 -16.45 -19.00 4.16
C GLU A 96 -16.21 -17.49 4.26
N ASP A 97 -16.71 -16.85 5.33
CA ASP A 97 -16.55 -15.41 5.56
C ASP A 97 -15.07 -15.00 5.65
N GLU A 98 -14.22 -15.84 6.25
CA GLU A 98 -12.77 -15.61 6.29
C GLU A 98 -12.15 -15.67 4.89
N VAL A 99 -12.68 -16.49 3.99
CA VAL A 99 -12.25 -16.52 2.58
C VAL A 99 -12.70 -15.26 1.85
N GLN A 100 -13.93 -14.79 2.10
CA GLN A 100 -14.42 -13.53 1.52
C GLN A 100 -13.57 -12.34 1.99
N GLU A 101 -13.10 -12.33 3.23
CA GLU A 101 -12.16 -11.32 3.74
C GLU A 101 -10.82 -11.37 2.98
N ILE A 102 -10.26 -12.56 2.77
CA ILE A 102 -9.03 -12.74 1.97
C ILE A 102 -9.23 -12.20 0.54
N LEU A 103 -10.37 -12.51 -0.08
CA LEU A 103 -10.71 -12.04 -1.43
C LEU A 103 -10.89 -10.52 -1.48
N GLY A 104 -11.44 -9.91 -0.43
CA GLY A 104 -11.53 -8.45 -0.30
C GLY A 104 -10.17 -7.78 -0.11
N ASP A 105 -9.25 -8.42 0.61
CA ASP A 105 -7.97 -7.85 0.99
C ASP A 105 -6.84 -8.09 -0.03
N VAL A 106 -6.97 -9.06 -0.93
CA VAL A 106 -5.89 -9.43 -1.87
C VAL A 106 -5.50 -8.31 -2.84
N CYS A 107 -6.43 -7.45 -3.21
CA CYS A 107 -6.15 -6.28 -4.07
C CYS A 107 -5.80 -5.02 -3.27
N HIS A 108 -5.76 -5.07 -1.94
CA HIS A 108 -5.49 -3.91 -1.09
C HIS A 108 -4.03 -3.88 -0.62
N ARG A 109 -3.21 -2.98 -1.18
CA ARG A 109 -1.77 -2.91 -0.85
C ARG A 109 -1.44 -2.72 0.63
N LYS A 110 -2.36 -2.11 1.38
CA LYS A 110 -2.22 -1.83 2.81
C LYS A 110 -2.65 -2.98 3.70
N LYS A 111 -3.15 -4.07 3.12
CA LYS A 111 -3.50 -5.28 3.85
C LYS A 111 -2.35 -6.27 3.77
N LYS A 112 -2.33 -7.22 4.70
CA LYS A 112 -1.30 -8.26 4.73
C LYS A 112 -1.35 -9.14 3.48
N VAL A 113 -2.57 -9.56 3.08
CA VAL A 113 -2.77 -10.38 1.88
C VAL A 113 -2.33 -9.61 0.65
N GLY A 114 -2.73 -8.33 0.48
CA GLY A 114 -2.32 -7.51 -0.66
C GLY A 114 -0.87 -6.98 -0.63
N ALA A 115 -0.05 -7.37 0.34
CA ALA A 115 1.35 -6.95 0.44
C ALA A 115 2.21 -7.39 -0.76
N TRP A 116 1.76 -8.38 -1.53
CA TRP A 116 2.42 -8.81 -2.76
C TRP A 116 2.53 -7.69 -3.79
N LEU A 117 1.61 -6.71 -3.80
CA LEU A 117 1.63 -5.58 -4.74
C LEU A 117 2.90 -4.73 -4.64
N TRP A 118 3.47 -4.61 -3.45
CA TRP A 118 4.73 -3.91 -3.22
C TRP A 118 5.94 -4.65 -3.77
N ARG A 119 5.82 -5.96 -3.96
CA ARG A 119 6.86 -6.86 -4.45
C ARG A 119 6.75 -7.13 -5.94
N THR A 120 5.76 -6.52 -6.61
CA THR A 120 5.58 -6.67 -8.05
C THR A 120 6.11 -5.46 -8.81
N ASP A 121 6.63 -5.75 -9.98
CA ASP A 121 7.04 -4.77 -10.98
C ASP A 121 6.49 -5.15 -12.35
N LEU A 122 6.34 -4.18 -13.24
CA LEU A 122 5.73 -4.43 -14.54
C LEU A 122 6.72 -4.11 -15.65
N VAL A 123 7.46 -5.10 -16.13
CA VAL A 123 8.61 -4.88 -17.02
C VAL A 123 8.27 -5.20 -18.47
N GLU A 124 8.74 -4.37 -19.40
CA GLU A 124 8.69 -4.68 -20.83
C GLU A 124 9.75 -5.72 -21.22
N HIS A 125 9.32 -6.90 -21.68
CA HIS A 125 10.22 -7.91 -22.23
C HIS A 125 10.05 -8.06 -23.72
N THR A 126 11.16 -7.92 -24.44
CA THR A 126 11.21 -8.30 -25.85
C THR A 126 11.36 -9.80 -26.00
N ALA A 127 10.84 -10.37 -27.10
CA ALA A 127 11.02 -11.79 -27.44
C ALA A 127 12.50 -12.26 -27.54
N LYS A 128 13.46 -11.32 -27.54
CA LYS A 128 14.91 -11.55 -27.56
C LYS A 128 15.59 -11.38 -26.19
N SER A 129 14.89 -10.90 -25.17
CA SER A 129 15.44 -10.76 -23.81
C SER A 129 15.78 -12.15 -23.26
N THR A 130 17.04 -12.34 -22.83
CA THR A 130 17.58 -13.64 -22.41
C THR A 130 18.30 -13.57 -21.04
N LYS A 131 18.08 -12.54 -20.22
CA LYS A 131 18.79 -12.41 -18.93
C LYS A 131 17.84 -12.11 -17.79
N HIS A 132 17.86 -13.01 -16.82
CA HIS A 132 17.24 -12.87 -15.50
C HIS A 132 18.32 -12.35 -14.54
N ASN A 133 18.17 -11.13 -14.04
CA ASN A 133 18.90 -10.66 -12.87
C ASN A 133 17.94 -10.78 -11.68
N GLN A 134 18.07 -11.82 -10.86
CA GLN A 134 17.42 -12.02 -9.55
C GLN A 134 15.88 -11.88 -9.43
N SER A 135 15.17 -11.30 -10.40
CA SER A 135 13.73 -11.18 -10.46
C SER A 135 13.13 -12.40 -11.15
N PHE A 136 12.06 -12.94 -10.56
CA PHE A 136 11.34 -14.05 -11.14
C PHE A 136 10.21 -13.51 -12.00
N VAL A 137 10.35 -13.66 -13.32
CA VAL A 137 9.25 -13.42 -14.26
C VAL A 137 8.19 -14.47 -13.98
N TYR A 138 7.03 -14.03 -13.49
CA TYR A 138 5.96 -14.92 -13.05
C TYR A 138 5.54 -15.92 -14.15
N ARG A 139 5.30 -15.40 -15.36
CA ARG A 139 5.01 -16.20 -16.55
C ARG A 139 5.99 -15.88 -17.68
N PRO A 140 6.91 -16.80 -18.01
CA PRO A 140 7.87 -16.56 -19.09
C PRO A 140 7.18 -16.59 -20.46
N ILE A 141 7.77 -15.86 -21.41
CA ILE A 141 7.28 -15.78 -22.80
C ILE A 141 7.28 -17.19 -23.43
N THR A 142 6.12 -17.60 -23.92
CA THR A 142 5.91 -18.91 -24.55
C THR A 142 6.62 -19.02 -25.91
N LYS A 143 6.81 -20.25 -26.40
CA LYS A 143 7.41 -20.50 -27.73
C LYS A 143 6.59 -19.87 -28.87
N SER A 144 5.26 -19.81 -28.75
CA SER A 144 4.38 -19.18 -29.75
C SER A 144 4.55 -17.67 -29.75
N GLU A 145 4.62 -17.04 -28.57
CA GLU A 145 4.83 -15.60 -28.44
C GLU A 145 6.22 -15.16 -28.95
N LYS A 146 7.24 -15.99 -28.72
CA LYS A 146 8.58 -15.78 -29.30
C LYS A 146 8.57 -15.82 -30.83
N LYS A 147 7.80 -16.74 -31.42
CA LYS A 147 7.65 -16.85 -32.89
C LYS A 147 6.92 -15.66 -33.50
N ASN A 148 5.93 -15.11 -32.80
CA ASN A 148 5.14 -13.98 -33.28
C ASN A 148 5.96 -12.68 -33.32
N GLY A 149 7.03 -12.58 -32.51
CA GLY A 149 7.90 -11.43 -32.47
C GLY A 149 7.22 -10.17 -31.88
N GLY A 150 7.78 -9.63 -30.81
CA GLY A 150 7.25 -8.42 -30.19
C GLY A 150 7.77 -8.18 -28.79
N SER A 151 7.33 -7.05 -28.24
CA SER A 151 7.41 -6.74 -26.82
C SER A 151 6.14 -7.19 -26.13
N TYR A 152 6.31 -7.73 -24.93
CA TYR A 152 5.24 -8.17 -24.05
C TYR A 152 5.47 -7.54 -22.70
N LEU A 153 4.39 -7.07 -22.10
CA LEU A 153 4.45 -6.53 -20.76
C LEU A 153 4.34 -7.67 -19.77
N LEU A 154 5.32 -7.88 -18.88
CA LEU A 154 5.38 -9.01 -17.95
C LEU A 154 5.35 -8.52 -16.50
N ILE A 155 4.83 -9.37 -15.61
CA ILE A 155 4.89 -9.15 -14.16
C ILE A 155 6.17 -9.81 -13.64
N GLU A 156 7.03 -9.03 -13.01
CA GLU A 156 8.16 -9.50 -12.24
C GLU A 156 7.81 -9.50 -10.76
N HIS A 157 8.22 -10.57 -10.07
CA HIS A 157 8.04 -10.69 -8.62
C HIS A 157 9.40 -10.71 -7.93
N HIS A 158 9.53 -9.86 -6.91
CA HIS A 158 10.71 -9.70 -6.07
C HIS A 158 10.40 -10.20 -4.65
N PRO A 159 10.75 -11.45 -4.29
CA PRO A 159 10.39 -12.01 -2.99
C PRO A 159 11.09 -11.30 -1.82
N ASP A 160 12.30 -10.80 -2.04
CA ASP A 160 13.20 -10.28 -1.00
C ASP A 160 13.09 -8.75 -0.76
N TYR A 161 12.45 -8.01 -1.67
CA TYR A 161 12.48 -6.55 -1.67
C TYR A 161 11.11 -5.93 -1.92
N TYR A 162 10.79 -4.87 -1.17
CA TYR A 162 9.65 -4.02 -1.42
C TYR A 162 10.05 -2.86 -2.33
N GLY A 163 9.19 -2.46 -3.26
CA GLY A 163 9.43 -1.34 -4.17
C GLY A 163 8.70 -0.06 -3.76
N VAL A 164 9.11 1.09 -4.30
CA VAL A 164 8.35 2.34 -4.17
C VAL A 164 6.97 2.18 -4.81
N TRP A 165 5.95 2.87 -4.26
CA TRP A 165 4.61 2.83 -4.85
C TRP A 165 4.51 3.69 -6.10
N ASP A 166 4.53 3.05 -7.27
CA ASP A 166 4.59 3.70 -8.57
C ASP A 166 3.35 3.45 -9.44
N ARG A 167 3.30 4.11 -10.60
CA ARG A 167 2.25 3.92 -11.61
C ARG A 167 2.08 2.47 -12.04
N GLU A 168 3.17 1.70 -12.13
CA GLU A 168 3.13 0.31 -12.55
C GLU A 168 2.42 -0.57 -11.53
N LYS A 169 2.77 -0.42 -10.24
CA LYS A 169 2.11 -1.12 -9.13
C LYS A 169 0.65 -0.70 -8.98
N ALA A 170 0.33 0.58 -9.17
CA ALA A 170 -1.05 1.06 -9.23
C ALA A 170 -1.84 0.46 -10.41
N THR A 171 -1.17 0.17 -11.53
CA THR A 171 -1.79 -0.50 -12.68
C THR A 171 -2.07 -1.97 -12.40
N VAL A 172 -1.14 -2.66 -11.72
CA VAL A 172 -1.36 -4.04 -11.24
C VAL A 172 -2.50 -4.09 -10.22
N GLN A 173 -2.52 -3.17 -9.25
CA GLN A 173 -3.61 -3.06 -8.27
C GLN A 173 -4.95 -2.84 -8.98
N ARG A 174 -5.03 -1.88 -9.90
CA ARG A 174 -6.28 -1.61 -10.62
C ARG A 174 -6.71 -2.79 -11.50
N SER A 175 -5.75 -3.53 -12.05
CA SER A 175 -6.06 -4.76 -12.78
C SER A 175 -6.60 -5.84 -11.84
N CYS A 176 -6.10 -5.94 -10.61
CA CYS A 176 -6.62 -6.86 -9.59
C CYS A 176 -8.06 -6.51 -9.22
N GLU A 177 -8.34 -5.24 -8.87
CA GLU A 177 -9.68 -4.77 -8.53
C GLU A 177 -10.70 -5.08 -9.63
N ARG A 178 -10.31 -4.87 -10.89
CA ARG A 178 -11.16 -5.15 -12.05
C ARG A 178 -11.54 -6.64 -12.17
N LEU A 179 -10.71 -7.57 -11.69
CA LEU A 179 -11.05 -8.99 -11.71
C LEU A 179 -12.26 -9.27 -10.82
N PHE A 180 -12.29 -8.65 -9.64
CA PHE A 180 -13.34 -8.84 -8.65
C PHE A 180 -14.60 -8.02 -8.93
N GLU A 181 -14.52 -6.96 -9.75
CA GLU A 181 -15.69 -6.19 -10.20
C GLU A 181 -16.68 -7.02 -11.02
N ASP A 182 -16.18 -7.92 -11.87
CA ASP A 182 -16.99 -8.65 -12.86
C ASP A 182 -17.31 -10.10 -12.45
N MET A 183 -16.70 -10.61 -11.37
CA MET A 183 -16.79 -12.03 -10.99
C MET A 183 -17.75 -12.29 -9.84
N ASP A 184 -18.30 -13.51 -9.81
CA ASP A 184 -19.04 -14.02 -8.65
C ASP A 184 -18.07 -14.45 -7.55
N VAL A 185 -17.92 -13.58 -6.54
CA VAL A 185 -17.01 -13.79 -5.40
C VAL A 185 -17.49 -14.93 -4.50
N ASP A 186 -18.81 -15.16 -4.43
CA ASP A 186 -19.41 -16.19 -3.59
C ASP A 186 -19.13 -17.60 -4.15
N GLU A 187 -19.17 -17.76 -5.48
CA GLU A 187 -18.80 -19.04 -6.10
C GLU A 187 -17.32 -19.37 -5.88
N LEU A 188 -16.45 -18.37 -6.00
CA LEU A 188 -15.01 -18.54 -5.75
C LEU A 188 -14.72 -18.82 -4.27
N SER A 189 -15.38 -18.12 -3.33
CA SER A 189 -15.17 -18.30 -1.89
C SER A 189 -15.49 -19.74 -1.47
N VAL A 190 -16.58 -20.31 -1.97
CA VAL A 190 -16.99 -21.68 -1.68
C VAL A 190 -15.99 -22.70 -2.25
N ALA A 191 -15.49 -22.44 -3.46
CA ALA A 191 -14.49 -23.30 -4.10
C ALA A 191 -13.17 -23.33 -3.30
N LEU A 192 -12.68 -22.17 -2.89
CA LEU A 192 -11.49 -22.00 -2.06
C LEU A 192 -11.68 -22.59 -0.66
N TRP A 193 -12.83 -22.35 -0.03
CA TRP A 193 -13.15 -22.83 1.32
C TRP A 193 -13.16 -24.36 1.39
N LYS A 194 -13.71 -25.04 0.38
CA LYS A 194 -13.63 -26.50 0.25
C LYS A 194 -12.20 -26.97 0.03
N GLY A 195 -11.44 -26.24 -0.80
CA GLY A 195 -10.05 -26.50 -1.14
C GLY A 195 -9.79 -27.92 -1.66
N GLU A 196 -10.73 -28.43 -2.43
CA GLU A 196 -10.64 -29.70 -3.14
C GLU A 196 -10.08 -29.52 -4.56
N LEU A 197 -9.90 -28.27 -5.01
CA LEU A 197 -9.42 -27.93 -6.34
C LEU A 197 -7.88 -27.82 -6.36
N ASP A 198 -7.28 -28.46 -7.35
CA ASP A 198 -5.88 -28.25 -7.69
C ASP A 198 -5.66 -26.82 -8.21
N GLU A 199 -4.43 -26.31 -8.10
CA GLU A 199 -4.04 -24.96 -8.56
C GLU A 199 -4.51 -24.65 -9.97
N ALA A 200 -4.27 -25.59 -10.89
CA ALA A 200 -4.60 -25.42 -12.30
C ALA A 200 -6.12 -25.36 -12.52
N ALA A 201 -6.89 -26.12 -11.72
CA ALA A 201 -8.35 -26.13 -11.79
C ALA A 201 -8.94 -24.83 -11.22
N LEU A 202 -8.33 -24.30 -10.16
CA LEU A 202 -8.70 -23.01 -9.58
C LEU A 202 -8.40 -21.86 -10.54
N VAL A 203 -7.25 -21.90 -11.22
CA VAL A 203 -6.91 -20.91 -12.26
C VAL A 203 -7.88 -20.97 -13.43
N SER A 204 -8.27 -22.16 -13.91
CA SER A 204 -9.25 -22.25 -15.00
C SER A 204 -10.62 -21.74 -14.57
N LEU A 205 -11.10 -22.12 -13.39
CA LEU A 205 -12.37 -21.64 -12.85
C LEU A 205 -12.36 -20.10 -12.75
N THR A 206 -11.37 -19.53 -12.07
CA THR A 206 -11.33 -18.10 -11.78
C THR A 206 -11.01 -17.25 -13.01
N CYS A 207 -10.01 -17.64 -13.80
CA CYS A 207 -9.48 -16.81 -14.88
C CYS A 207 -10.11 -17.06 -16.25
N GLU A 208 -10.69 -18.23 -16.48
CA GLU A 208 -11.33 -18.56 -17.75
C GLU A 208 -12.86 -18.53 -17.62
N GLU A 209 -13.44 -19.11 -16.56
CA GLU A 209 -14.90 -19.23 -16.41
C GLU A 209 -15.52 -17.99 -15.74
N LEU A 210 -15.01 -17.57 -14.59
CA LEU A 210 -15.59 -16.47 -13.79
C LEU A 210 -15.21 -15.08 -14.34
N SER A 211 -13.92 -14.77 -14.47
CA SER A 211 -13.48 -13.42 -14.85
C SER A 211 -13.28 -13.21 -16.36
N ASN A 212 -13.28 -14.28 -17.17
CA ASN A 212 -12.96 -14.26 -18.61
C ASN A 212 -11.63 -13.55 -18.98
N SER A 213 -10.74 -13.34 -17.99
CA SER A 213 -9.49 -12.58 -18.16
C SER A 213 -8.50 -13.29 -19.08
N CYS A 214 -8.52 -14.63 -19.08
CA CYS A 214 -7.63 -15.48 -19.87
C CYS A 214 -8.27 -16.01 -21.17
N GLY A 215 -9.25 -15.31 -21.75
CA GLY A 215 -9.98 -15.77 -22.95
C GLY A 215 -9.13 -16.00 -24.23
N LYS A 216 -7.85 -15.60 -24.25
CA LYS A 216 -6.91 -15.89 -25.35
C LYS A 216 -5.68 -16.62 -24.84
N LYS A 217 -5.25 -17.62 -25.59
CA LYS A 217 -4.07 -18.45 -25.27
C LYS A 217 -2.75 -17.65 -25.22
N ASN A 218 -2.60 -16.66 -26.08
CA ASN A 218 -1.40 -15.81 -26.15
C ASN A 218 -1.68 -14.44 -25.56
N ARG A 219 -0.67 -13.86 -24.90
CA ARG A 219 -0.71 -12.49 -24.39
C ARG A 219 -0.91 -11.48 -25.53
N PRO A 220 -1.68 -10.42 -25.31
CA PRO A 220 -1.69 -9.27 -26.22
C PRO A 220 -0.30 -8.67 -26.36
N LYS A 221 0.09 -8.32 -27.58
CA LYS A 221 1.37 -7.68 -27.88
C LYS A 221 1.30 -6.20 -27.47
N LEU A 222 2.39 -5.70 -26.88
CA LEU A 222 2.57 -4.28 -26.63
C LEU A 222 2.78 -3.57 -27.98
N MET A 223 1.89 -2.63 -28.30
CA MET A 223 1.95 -1.88 -29.56
C MET A 223 2.44 -0.44 -29.39
N LEU A 224 2.43 0.07 -28.16
CA LEU A 224 2.86 1.42 -27.82
C LEU A 224 4.17 1.36 -27.04
N GLU A 225 5.11 2.24 -27.37
CA GLU A 225 6.31 2.45 -26.56
C GLU A 225 5.91 3.12 -25.24
N ARG A 226 6.44 2.60 -24.15
CA ARG A 226 6.10 3.00 -22.77
C ARG A 226 7.39 3.36 -22.04
N ASP A 227 7.32 4.37 -21.18
CA ASP A 227 8.39 4.65 -20.21
C ASP A 227 8.33 3.61 -19.09
N ASP A 228 9.28 2.67 -19.11
CA ASP A 228 9.51 1.68 -18.05
C ASP A 228 10.10 2.37 -16.82
N ILE A 229 9.47 2.20 -15.65
CA ILE A 229 9.96 2.76 -14.40
C ILE A 229 10.85 1.71 -13.74
N ALA A 230 12.08 2.07 -13.40
CA ALA A 230 12.97 1.14 -12.73
C ALA A 230 12.46 0.84 -11.31
N PHE A 231 12.50 -0.44 -10.92
CA PHE A 231 12.16 -0.85 -9.56
C PHE A 231 13.10 -0.22 -8.52
N GLU A 232 12.61 0.78 -7.80
CA GLU A 232 13.31 1.41 -6.68
C GLU A 232 12.96 0.69 -5.38
N VAL A 233 13.96 0.20 -4.65
CA VAL A 233 13.76 -0.51 -3.38
C VAL A 233 13.36 0.45 -2.28
N THR A 234 12.35 0.07 -1.50
CA THR A 234 11.85 0.77 -0.31
C THR A 234 12.06 -0.10 0.94
N ASP A 235 12.16 0.55 2.09
CA ASP A 235 12.30 -0.12 3.38
C ASP A 235 11.00 -0.84 3.79
N ALA A 236 11.13 -2.08 4.25
CA ALA A 236 10.00 -2.91 4.73
C ALA A 236 9.21 -2.23 5.87
N GLN A 237 9.88 -1.42 6.69
CA GLN A 237 9.26 -0.70 7.80
C GLN A 237 8.21 0.32 7.34
N LEU A 238 8.38 0.90 6.15
CA LEU A 238 7.40 1.85 5.61
C LEU A 238 6.11 1.12 5.22
N VAL A 239 6.23 -0.04 4.57
CA VAL A 239 5.09 -0.90 4.22
C VAL A 239 4.37 -1.36 5.48
N GLU A 240 5.11 -1.82 6.50
CA GLU A 240 4.52 -2.25 7.77
C GLU A 240 3.82 -1.10 8.51
N THR A 241 4.39 0.12 8.48
CA THR A 241 3.76 1.30 9.07
C THR A 241 2.45 1.64 8.37
N GLU A 242 2.38 1.54 7.03
CA GLU A 242 1.13 1.74 6.30
C GLU A 242 0.08 0.68 6.62
N GLN A 243 0.49 -0.58 6.74
CA GLN A 243 -0.40 -1.67 7.13
C GLN A 243 -0.93 -1.50 8.56
N MET A 244 -0.06 -1.07 9.47
CA MET A 244 -0.45 -0.77 10.85
C MET A 244 -1.49 0.35 10.89
N MET A 245 -1.26 1.46 10.18
CA MET A 245 -2.23 2.56 10.10
C MET A 245 -3.57 2.11 9.54
N GLN A 246 -3.57 1.24 8.51
CA GLN A 246 -4.81 0.69 7.97
C GLN A 246 -5.55 -0.21 8.97
N SER A 247 -4.81 -1.07 9.69
CA SER A 247 -5.43 -1.94 10.71
C SER A 247 -6.07 -1.16 11.86
N MET A 248 -5.51 0.01 12.20
CA MET A 248 -6.09 0.92 13.19
C MET A 248 -7.38 1.57 12.66
N GLU A 249 -7.37 2.01 11.40
CA GLU A 249 -8.55 2.58 10.72
C GLU A 249 -9.69 1.55 10.64
N ASP A 250 -9.39 0.31 10.27
CA ASP A 250 -10.36 -0.78 10.21
C ASP A 250 -10.93 -1.11 11.61
N SER A 251 -10.14 -0.90 12.67
CA SER A 251 -10.57 -1.02 14.07
C SER A 251 -11.38 0.18 14.56
N GLY A 252 -11.71 1.13 13.68
CA GLY A 252 -12.45 2.35 14.01
C GLY A 252 -11.66 3.37 14.83
N MET A 253 -10.34 3.19 14.96
CA MET A 253 -9.48 4.19 15.57
C MET A 253 -9.12 5.23 14.51
N PRO A 254 -9.27 6.53 14.79
CA PRO A 254 -8.93 7.57 13.83
C PRO A 254 -7.44 7.45 13.47
N PRO A 255 -7.07 7.65 12.20
CA PRO A 255 -5.67 7.62 11.80
C PRO A 255 -4.90 8.63 12.65
N MET A 256 -3.83 8.16 13.32
CA MET A 256 -2.89 8.98 14.09
C MET A 256 -2.10 9.88 13.14
N VAL A 257 -2.77 10.84 12.53
CA VAL A 257 -2.09 11.97 11.91
C VAL A 257 -1.45 12.70 13.09
N MET A 258 -0.14 12.89 13.04
CA MET A 258 0.53 13.92 13.85
C MET A 258 -0.04 15.26 13.41
N GLN A 259 -1.26 15.56 13.86
CA GLN A 259 -1.88 16.87 13.75
C GLN A 259 -0.94 17.85 14.45
N SER A 260 -0.79 19.04 13.88
CA SER A 260 0.07 20.03 14.53
C SER A 260 -0.49 20.34 15.91
N ARG A 261 0.35 20.72 16.87
CA ARG A 261 -0.10 20.98 18.26
C ARG A 261 -1.29 21.94 18.34
N GLY A 262 -1.36 22.90 17.41
CA GLY A 262 -2.50 23.82 17.29
C GLY A 262 -3.79 23.16 16.80
N ASP A 263 -3.72 22.22 15.85
CA ASP A 263 -4.90 21.53 15.33
C ASP A 263 -5.53 20.60 16.41
N MET A 264 -4.70 19.97 17.25
CA MET A 264 -5.20 19.19 18.41
C MET A 264 -5.83 20.08 19.49
N GLU A 265 -5.25 21.25 19.77
CA GLU A 265 -5.82 22.22 20.72
C GLU A 265 -7.19 22.75 20.22
N ASP A 266 -7.33 22.97 18.90
CA ASP A 266 -8.58 23.39 18.28
C ASP A 266 -9.67 22.30 18.26
N GLU A 267 -9.32 21.04 17.95
CA GLU A 267 -10.27 19.92 17.96
C GLU A 267 -10.74 19.58 19.39
N LEU A 268 -9.85 19.69 20.40
CA LEU A 268 -10.24 19.58 21.81
C LEU A 268 -11.19 20.71 22.24
N ARG A 269 -10.96 21.93 21.74
CA ARG A 269 -11.80 23.08 22.04
C ARG A 269 -13.19 22.90 21.44
N GLU A 270 -13.31 22.45 20.19
CA GLU A 270 -14.59 22.15 19.56
C GLU A 270 -15.36 21.05 20.30
N MET A 271 -14.67 19.98 20.71
CA MET A 271 -15.27 18.90 21.51
C MET A 271 -15.76 19.38 22.88
N SER A 272 -15.02 20.28 23.53
CA SER A 272 -15.43 20.87 24.82
C SER A 272 -16.63 21.81 24.66
N GLU A 273 -16.69 22.55 23.57
CA GLU A 273 -17.83 23.42 23.24
C GLU A 273 -19.09 22.58 22.97
N GLU A 274 -18.97 21.44 22.28
CA GLU A 274 -20.09 20.53 21.99
C GLU A 274 -20.59 19.79 23.23
N LEU A 275 -19.69 19.39 24.14
CA LEU A 275 -20.04 18.77 25.42
C LEU A 275 -20.50 19.78 26.48
N GLY A 276 -20.44 21.09 26.19
CA GLY A 276 -20.83 22.17 27.11
C GLY A 276 -20.00 22.21 28.39
N MET A 277 -18.80 21.62 28.35
CA MET A 277 -17.89 21.55 29.51
C MET A 277 -17.24 22.92 29.73
N SER A 278 -17.20 23.34 30.99
CA SER A 278 -16.54 24.58 31.37
C SER A 278 -15.01 24.44 31.31
N GLU A 279 -14.31 25.56 31.13
CA GLU A 279 -12.84 25.61 31.03
C GLU A 279 -12.12 24.98 32.25
N GLU A 280 -12.80 24.96 33.41
CA GLU A 280 -12.32 24.32 34.64
C GLU A 280 -12.41 22.79 34.57
N GLU A 281 -13.51 22.24 34.05
CA GLU A 281 -13.71 20.79 33.91
C GLU A 281 -12.78 20.19 32.84
N MET A 282 -12.45 20.95 31.80
CA MET A 282 -11.48 20.55 30.78
C MET A 282 -10.05 20.48 31.35
N ASN A 283 -9.67 21.46 32.18
CA ASN A 283 -8.38 21.46 32.86
C ASN A 283 -8.27 20.31 33.88
N GLU A 284 -9.34 20.00 34.60
CA GLU A 284 -9.39 18.86 35.52
C GLU A 284 -9.26 17.53 34.77
N TYR A 285 -9.89 17.40 33.60
CA TYR A 285 -9.74 16.22 32.74
C TYR A 285 -8.30 16.07 32.22
N MET A 286 -7.68 17.16 31.74
CA MET A 286 -6.27 17.18 31.29
C MET A 286 -5.28 16.82 32.41
N ASP A 287 -5.49 17.33 33.63
CA ASP A 287 -4.65 16.99 34.77
C ASP A 287 -4.83 15.54 35.21
N SER A 288 -6.06 15.00 35.15
CA SER A 288 -6.32 13.58 35.44
C SER A 288 -5.65 12.64 34.41
N ALA A 289 -5.61 13.02 33.13
CA ALA A 289 -4.97 12.25 32.07
C ALA A 289 -3.43 12.28 32.19
N LYS A 290 -2.85 13.38 32.67
CA LYS A 290 -1.42 13.48 33.00
C LYS A 290 -1.00 12.48 34.08
N ASP A 291 -1.83 12.33 35.12
CA ASP A 291 -1.54 11.39 36.20
C ASP A 291 -1.60 9.93 35.74
N MET A 292 -2.45 9.60 34.77
CA MET A 292 -2.49 8.26 34.16
C MET A 292 -1.25 7.95 33.31
N SER A 293 -0.66 8.94 32.63
CA SER A 293 0.56 8.76 31.84
C SER A 293 1.83 8.66 32.71
N ALA A 294 1.80 9.11 33.95
CA ALA A 294 2.95 9.10 34.87
C ALA A 294 3.04 7.84 35.75
N GLY A 295 2.03 6.96 35.74
CA GLY A 295 1.91 5.80 36.64
C GLY A 295 2.58 4.49 36.19
N GLY A 296 3.54 4.53 35.26
CA GLY A 296 4.24 3.34 34.75
C GLY A 296 5.64 3.17 35.36
N GLY A 297 5.77 3.02 36.68
CA GLY A 297 7.06 2.91 37.34
C GLY A 297 7.04 2.05 38.61
N ALA A 298 7.40 0.78 38.45
CA ALA A 298 7.98 -0.16 39.43
C ALA A 298 7.55 -0.04 40.91
N GLN A 299 6.72 -0.98 41.38
CA GLN A 299 6.63 -1.33 42.79
C GLN A 299 7.49 -2.58 43.04
N GLU A 300 8.65 -2.35 43.65
CA GLU A 300 9.56 -3.36 44.19
C GLU A 300 8.92 -3.97 45.44
N ASN A 301 8.85 -5.30 45.48
CA ASN A 301 8.28 -6.06 46.59
C ASN A 301 9.31 -6.19 47.71
N ASP A 302 8.99 -5.71 48.90
CA ASP A 302 9.61 -6.16 50.15
C ASP A 302 8.55 -6.62 51.16
N GLU A 303 8.73 -7.88 51.56
CA GLU A 303 8.36 -8.57 52.81
C GLU A 303 6.90 -8.58 53.33
N PHE A 304 6.30 -9.78 53.30
CA PHE A 304 5.82 -10.48 54.49
C PHE A 304 5.87 -12.00 54.34
#